data_AF-A0A2M6ZQ21-F1
#
_entry.id   AF-A0A2M6ZQ21-F1
#
_cell.length_a   1.000
_cell.length_b   1.000
_cell.length_c   1.000
_cell.angle_alpha   90.00
_cell.angle_beta   90.00
_cell.angle_gamma   90.00
#
_symmetry.space_group_name_H-M   'P 1'
#
loop_
_entity.id
_entity.type
_entity.pdbx_description
1 polymer ?
#
loop_
_entity_poly.entity_id
_entity_poly.type
_entity_poly.pdbx_seq_one_letter_code
_entity_poly.pdbx_strand_id
1 'polypeptide(L)'
;MEENVRQELDALEQMVFNWKQSYLGDATPDGNNDCLMEEFQEEITTYMSPYLRRLFQCEHLTAEEAEEFHNFCHSQVEDLRNLIREKEQEVEAPPAKPGIWQKVVQQTVFAWRKSP
;
A
#
# COMPACT_ATOMS: atom_id res chain seq x y z
N MET A 1 -22.57 -13.94 -11.95
CA MET A 1 -21.22 -14.29 -12.41
C MET A 1 -20.94 -15.79 -12.36
N GLU A 2 -20.29 -16.33 -13.40
CA GLU A 2 -19.77 -17.71 -13.42
C GLU A 2 -18.62 -17.91 -12.41
N GLU A 3 -18.37 -19.16 -12.00
CA GLU A 3 -17.36 -19.48 -10.97
C GLU A 3 -15.93 -19.17 -11.40
N ASN A 4 -15.57 -19.57 -12.62
CA ASN A 4 -14.28 -19.29 -13.25
C ASN A 4 -14.03 -17.78 -13.35
N VAL A 5 -15.05 -17.00 -13.75
CA VAL A 5 -14.94 -15.54 -13.85
C VAL A 5 -14.68 -14.92 -12.49
N ARG A 6 -15.33 -15.41 -11.43
CA ARG A 6 -15.08 -14.93 -10.07
C ARG A 6 -13.64 -15.22 -9.62
N GLN A 7 -13.15 -16.44 -9.87
CA GLN A 7 -11.76 -16.81 -9.55
C GLN A 7 -10.74 -15.97 -10.33
N GLU A 8 -11.06 -15.63 -11.59
CA GLU A 8 -10.24 -14.72 -12.37
C GLU A 8 -10.22 -13.32 -11.75
N LEU A 9 -11.38 -12.77 -11.35
CA LEU A 9 -11.45 -11.48 -10.65
C LEU A 9 -10.66 -11.49 -9.34
N ASP A 10 -10.81 -12.52 -8.49
CA ASP A 10 -10.05 -12.67 -7.25
C ASP A 10 -8.53 -12.66 -7.51
N ALA A 11 -8.08 -13.30 -8.59
CA ALA A 11 -6.67 -13.31 -8.98
C ALA A 11 -6.18 -11.92 -9.44
N LEU A 12 -7.02 -11.16 -10.14
CA LEU A 12 -6.72 -9.79 -10.53
C LEU A 12 -6.64 -8.86 -9.31
N GLU A 13 -7.55 -9.00 -8.35
CA GLU A 13 -7.49 -8.24 -7.09
C GLU A 13 -6.16 -8.49 -6.38
N GLN A 14 -5.78 -9.75 -6.26
CA GLN A 14 -4.51 -10.11 -5.64
C GLN A 14 -3.31 -9.53 -6.39
N MET A 15 -3.37 -9.45 -7.72
CA MET A 15 -2.31 -8.82 -8.51
C MET A 15 -2.21 -7.32 -8.24
N VAL A 16 -3.33 -6.61 -8.19
CA VAL A 16 -3.36 -5.17 -7.84
C VAL A 16 -2.84 -4.94 -6.42
N PHE A 17 -3.19 -5.81 -5.47
CA PHE A 17 -2.64 -5.73 -4.11
C PHE A 17 -1.11 -5.94 -4.09
N ASN A 18 -0.60 -6.89 -4.86
CA ASN A 18 0.84 -7.15 -4.94
C ASN A 18 1.60 -5.94 -5.52
N TRP A 19 1.07 -5.32 -6.57
CA TRP A 19 1.62 -4.07 -7.11
C TRP A 19 1.61 -2.97 -6.07
N LYS A 20 0.47 -2.75 -5.39
CA LYS A 20 0.36 -1.76 -4.32
C LYS A 20 1.44 -1.94 -3.25
N GLN A 21 1.68 -3.19 -2.82
CA GLN A 21 2.73 -3.49 -1.84
C GLN A 21 4.14 -3.22 -2.37
N SER A 22 4.38 -3.44 -3.66
CA SER A 22 5.65 -3.08 -4.31
C SER A 22 5.90 -1.58 -4.26
N TYR A 23 4.95 -0.76 -4.74
CA TYR A 23 5.08 0.70 -4.71
C TYR A 23 5.20 1.25 -3.28
N LEU A 24 4.48 0.68 -2.33
CA LEU A 24 4.63 1.05 -0.91
C LEU A 24 6.04 0.75 -0.37
N GLY A 25 6.64 -0.36 -0.84
CA GLY A 25 8.01 -0.73 -0.54
C GLY A 25 9.03 0.27 -1.09
N ASP A 26 8.78 0.80 -2.29
CA ASP A 26 9.62 1.78 -2.97
C ASP A 26 9.49 3.20 -2.38
N ALA A 27 8.39 3.48 -1.67
CA ALA A 27 8.17 4.79 -1.05
C ALA A 27 9.26 5.15 -0.03
N THR A 28 9.78 6.37 -0.13
CA THR A 28 10.83 6.91 0.72
C THR A 28 10.25 7.85 1.79
N PRO A 29 10.87 7.96 2.98
CA PRO A 29 10.34 8.82 4.03
C PRO A 29 10.56 10.33 3.84
N ASP A 30 11.29 10.73 2.80
CA ASP A 30 11.69 12.12 2.54
C ASP A 30 10.68 12.89 1.66
N GLY A 31 9.54 12.28 1.32
CA GLY A 31 8.41 12.95 0.70
C GLY A 31 8.45 13.05 -0.83
N ASN A 32 9.46 12.48 -1.50
CA ASN A 32 9.59 12.54 -2.95
C ASN A 32 8.88 11.35 -3.64
N ASN A 33 7.64 11.06 -3.25
CA ASN A 33 6.91 9.86 -3.65
C ASN A 33 5.86 10.09 -4.74
N ASP A 34 5.60 11.33 -5.16
CA ASP A 34 4.46 11.68 -6.03
C ASP A 34 4.35 10.83 -7.30
N CYS A 35 5.49 10.45 -7.92
CA CYS A 35 5.50 9.63 -9.13
C CYS A 35 4.97 8.20 -8.91
N LEU A 36 5.08 7.64 -7.70
CA LEU A 36 4.65 6.27 -7.41
C LEU A 36 3.14 6.08 -7.61
N MET A 37 2.36 7.13 -7.34
CA MET A 37 0.90 7.11 -7.50
C MET A 37 0.52 7.18 -8.97
N GLU A 38 1.23 7.99 -9.74
CA GLU A 38 1.01 8.14 -11.18
C GLU A 38 1.37 6.84 -11.91
N GLU A 39 2.54 6.26 -11.60
CA GLU A 39 3.01 5.00 -12.17
C GLU A 39 2.07 3.84 -11.80
N PHE A 40 1.65 3.74 -10.54
CA PHE A 40 0.70 2.70 -10.13
C PHE A 40 -0.67 2.85 -10.81
N GLN A 41 -1.17 4.08 -10.94
CA GLN A 41 -2.41 4.36 -11.67
C GLN A 41 -2.30 4.02 -13.16
N GLU A 42 -1.15 4.32 -13.78
CA GLU A 42 -0.88 3.98 -15.18
C GLU A 42 -0.81 2.46 -15.37
N GLU A 43 -0.18 1.72 -14.44
CA GLU A 43 -0.10 0.27 -14.47
C GLU A 43 -1.48 -0.39 -14.37
N ILE A 44 -2.32 0.06 -13.42
CA ILE A 44 -3.73 -0.36 -13.32
C ILE A 44 -4.46 -0.08 -14.64
N THR A 45 -4.34 1.13 -15.17
CA THR A 45 -5.08 1.52 -16.38
C THR A 45 -4.64 0.69 -17.58
N THR A 46 -3.34 0.46 -17.72
CA THR A 46 -2.73 -0.28 -18.83
C THR A 46 -3.15 -1.74 -18.85
N TYR A 47 -3.20 -2.39 -17.69
CA TYR A 47 -3.43 -3.84 -17.61
C TYR A 47 -4.87 -4.22 -17.22
N MET A 48 -5.51 -3.51 -16.29
CA MET A 48 -6.86 -3.87 -15.83
C MET A 48 -7.95 -3.44 -16.81
N SER A 49 -7.86 -2.22 -17.35
CA SER A 49 -8.93 -1.67 -18.20
C SER A 49 -9.22 -2.52 -19.45
N PRO A 50 -8.21 -3.00 -20.21
CA PRO A 50 -8.47 -3.87 -21.36
C PRO A 50 -9.08 -5.21 -20.96
N TYR A 51 -8.68 -5.77 -19.81
CA TYR A 51 -9.15 -7.07 -19.34
C TYR A 51 -10.62 -6.99 -18.91
N LEU A 52 -10.98 -6.03 -18.07
CA LEU A 52 -12.36 -5.79 -17.63
C LEU A 52 -13.27 -5.48 -18.81
N ARG A 53 -12.80 -4.66 -19.76
CA ARG A 53 -13.54 -4.39 -21.00
C ARG A 53 -13.85 -5.67 -21.75
N ARG A 54 -12.92 -6.61 -21.84
CA ARG A 54 -13.13 -7.88 -22.55
C ARG A 54 -14.12 -8.78 -21.82
N LEU A 55 -14.02 -8.90 -20.50
CA LEU A 55 -15.00 -9.65 -19.71
C LEU A 55 -16.42 -9.09 -19.88
N PHE A 56 -16.56 -7.76 -19.86
CA PHE A 56 -17.83 -7.09 -20.10
C PHE A 56 -18.36 -7.33 -21.53
N GLN A 57 -17.51 -7.17 -22.56
CA GLN A 57 -17.89 -7.39 -23.97
C GLN A 57 -18.27 -8.83 -24.29
N CYS A 58 -17.73 -9.79 -23.54
CA CYS A 58 -18.08 -11.21 -23.63
C CYS A 58 -19.26 -11.60 -22.71
N GLU A 59 -19.95 -10.61 -22.12
CA GLU A 59 -21.11 -10.80 -21.25
C GLU A 59 -20.82 -11.63 -19.98
N HIS A 60 -19.55 -11.73 -19.57
CA HIS A 60 -19.15 -12.38 -18.32
C HIS A 60 -19.40 -11.51 -17.09
N LEU A 61 -19.44 -10.18 -17.30
CA LEU A 61 -19.77 -9.18 -16.29
C LEU A 61 -20.95 -8.35 -16.76
N THR A 62 -21.81 -7.99 -15.82
CA THR A 62 -22.76 -6.90 -15.97
C THR A 62 -22.04 -5.55 -15.93
N ALA A 63 -22.74 -4.47 -16.32
CA ALA A 63 -22.20 -3.13 -16.23
C ALA A 63 -21.88 -2.73 -14.78
N GLU A 64 -22.73 -3.15 -13.84
CA GLU A 64 -22.56 -2.90 -12.40
C GLU A 64 -21.33 -3.64 -11.85
N GLU A 65 -21.17 -4.94 -12.15
CA GLU A 65 -19.99 -5.71 -11.72
C GLU A 65 -18.69 -5.15 -12.32
N ALA A 66 -18.72 -4.71 -13.58
CA ALA A 66 -17.54 -4.09 -14.22
C ALA A 66 -17.19 -2.72 -13.61
N GLU A 67 -18.20 -1.91 -13.29
CA GLU A 67 -18.02 -0.61 -12.62
C GLU A 67 -17.50 -0.79 -11.19
N GLU A 68 -18.05 -1.74 -10.43
CA GLU A 68 -17.61 -2.08 -9.08
C GLU A 68 -16.13 -2.46 -9.07
N PHE A 69 -15.72 -3.36 -9.98
CA PHE A 69 -14.31 -3.77 -10.05
C PHE A 69 -13.38 -2.63 -10.49
N HIS A 70 -13.83 -1.79 -11.43
CA HIS A 70 -13.07 -0.61 -11.84
C HIS A 70 -12.87 0.37 -10.68
N ASN A 71 -13.93 0.62 -9.90
CA ASN A 71 -13.89 1.46 -8.71
C ASN A 71 -12.97 0.86 -7.63
N PHE A 72 -12.97 -0.47 -7.45
CA PHE A 72 -12.02 -1.16 -6.59
C PHE A 72 -10.59 -0.88 -7.03
N CYS A 73 -10.23 -1.06 -8.31
CA CYS A 73 -8.87 -0.81 -8.77
C CYS A 73 -8.44 0.64 -8.52
N HIS A 74 -9.31 1.62 -8.79
CA HIS A 74 -8.98 3.03 -8.56
C HIS A 74 -8.90 3.41 -7.08
N SER A 75 -9.69 2.79 -6.20
CA SER A 75 -9.58 3.02 -4.75
C SER A 75 -8.23 2.61 -4.20
N GLN A 76 -7.56 1.61 -4.81
CA GLN A 76 -6.23 1.17 -4.41
C GLN A 76 -5.16 2.26 -4.56
N VAL A 77 -5.33 3.20 -5.50
CA VAL A 77 -4.41 4.32 -5.69
C VAL A 77 -4.51 5.31 -4.51
N GLU A 78 -5.73 5.58 -4.04
CA GLU A 78 -5.95 6.43 -2.87
C GLU A 78 -5.49 5.74 -1.58
N ASP A 79 -5.71 4.43 -1.47
CA ASP A 79 -5.17 3.65 -0.35
C ASP A 79 -3.64 3.75 -0.28
N LEU A 80 -2.95 3.60 -1.42
CA LEU A 80 -1.50 3.73 -1.49
C LEU A 80 -1.04 5.12 -1.02
N ARG A 81 -1.71 6.18 -1.50
CA ARG A 81 -1.42 7.57 -1.11
C ARG A 81 -1.51 7.75 0.40
N ASN A 82 -2.54 7.19 1.03
CA ASN A 82 -2.72 7.31 2.48
C ASN A 82 -1.64 6.55 3.25
N LEU A 83 -1.29 5.33 2.82
CA LEU A 83 -0.21 4.54 3.43
C LEU A 83 1.15 5.23 3.33
N ILE A 84 1.45 5.89 2.20
CA ILE A 84 2.69 6.64 2.02
C ILE A 84 2.73 7.85 2.96
N ARG A 85 1.63 8.60 3.09
CA ARG A 85 1.53 9.73 4.02
C ARG A 85 1.72 9.30 5.47
N GLU A 86 1.16 8.16 5.86
CA GLU A 86 1.37 7.59 7.19
C GLU A 86 2.86 7.30 7.43
N LYS A 87 3.52 6.66 6.45
CA LYS A 87 4.96 6.33 6.49
C LYS A 87 5.85 7.57 6.58
N GLU A 88 5.51 8.65 5.87
CA GLU A 88 6.22 9.94 5.95
C GLU A 88 6.06 10.58 7.35
N GLN A 89 4.84 10.57 7.91
CA GLN A 89 4.54 11.14 9.22
C GLN A 89 5.19 10.37 10.38
N GLU A 90 5.34 9.05 10.27
CA GLU A 90 6.06 8.23 11.24
C GLU A 90 7.53 8.66 11.40
N VAL A 91 8.16 9.17 10.32
CA VAL A 91 9.55 9.62 10.34
C VAL A 91 9.69 11.06 10.84
N GLU A 92 8.69 11.93 10.61
CA GLU A 92 8.67 13.27 11.17
C GLU A 92 8.40 13.30 12.69
N ALA A 93 7.76 12.26 13.23
CA ALA A 93 7.59 12.12 14.67
C ALA A 93 8.98 11.99 15.35
N PRO A 94 9.36 12.91 16.27
CA PRO A 94 10.63 12.78 16.97
C PRO A 94 10.65 11.43 17.71
N PRO A 95 11.75 10.66 17.69
CA PRO A 95 11.84 9.46 18.50
C PRO A 95 11.51 9.85 19.94
N ALA A 96 10.50 9.18 20.51
CA ALA A 96 10.00 9.49 21.84
C ALA A 96 11.19 9.72 22.78
N LYS A 97 11.32 10.95 23.29
CA LYS A 97 12.45 11.32 24.16
C LYS A 97 12.57 10.22 25.22
N PRO A 98 13.77 9.61 25.40
CA PRO A 98 13.87 8.48 26.29
C PRO A 98 13.32 8.87 27.65
N GLY A 99 12.30 8.13 28.08
CA GLY A 99 11.59 8.41 29.31
C GLY A 99 12.57 8.41 30.48
N ILE A 100 12.19 9.07 31.59
CA ILE A 100 13.02 9.16 32.79
C ILE A 100 13.58 7.77 33.17
N TRP A 101 12.76 6.72 33.01
CA TRP A 101 13.14 5.34 33.25
C TRP A 101 14.25 4.80 32.33
N GLN A 102 14.28 5.15 31.04
CA GLN A 102 15.37 4.76 30.13
C GLN A 102 16.69 5.45 30.49
N LYS A 103 16.64 6.72 30.93
CA LYS A 103 17.84 7.41 31.44
C LYS A 103 18.35 6.79 32.74
N VAL A 104 17.45 6.43 33.65
CA VAL A 104 17.79 5.75 34.91
C VAL A 104 18.41 4.37 34.64
N VAL A 105 17.86 3.58 33.71
CA VAL A 105 18.41 2.28 33.32
C VAL A 105 19.80 2.41 32.68
N GLN A 106 20.02 3.41 31.82
CA GLN A 106 21.34 3.64 31.24
C GLN A 106 22.38 4.07 32.30
N GLN A 107 21.98 4.89 33.27
CA GLN A 107 22.85 5.30 34.37
C GLN A 107 23.21 4.14 35.30
N THR A 108 22.24 3.27 35.63
CA THR A 108 22.51 2.10 36.47
C THR A 108 23.40 1.09 35.75
N VAL A 109 23.15 0.79 34.47
CA VAL A 109 24.02 -0.11 33.67
C VAL A 109 25.46 0.43 33.58
N PHE A 110 25.65 1.74 33.44
CA PHE A 110 26.98 2.36 33.45
C PHE A 110 27.68 2.26 34.81
N ALA A 111 26.93 2.38 35.92
CA ALA A 111 27.49 2.28 37.27
C ALA A 111 27.97 0.86 37.60
N TRP A 112 27.22 -0.17 37.19
CA TRP A 112 27.60 -1.57 37.40
C TRP A 112 28.83 -1.99 36.58
N ARG A 113 29.06 -1.37 35.41
CA ARG A 113 30.19 -1.68 34.51
C ARG A 113 31.50 -0.98 34.89
N LYS A 114 31.45 -0.04 35.85
CA LYS A 114 32.60 0.74 36.34
C LYS A 114 33.00 0.42 37.79
N SER A 115 32.30 -0.49 38.46
CA SER A 115 32.81 -1.05 39.72
C SER A 115 33.93 -2.05 39.41
N PRO A 116 35.13 -1.91 40.02
CA PRO A 116 36.26 -2.83 39.84
C PRO A 116 35.98 -4.23 40.39
#